data_AF-A0A388P8G6-F1
#
_entry.id   AF-A0A388P8G6-F1
#
_cell.length_a   1.000
_cell.length_b   1.000
_cell.length_c   1.000
_cell.angle_alpha   90.00
_cell.angle_beta   90.00
_cell.angle_gamma   90.00
#
_symmetry.space_group_name_H-M   'P 1'
#
loop_
_entity.id
_entity.type
_entity.pdbx_description
1 polymer ?
#
loop_
_entity_poly.entity_id
_entity_poly.type
_entity_poly.pdbx_seq_one_letter_code
_entity_poly.pdbx_strand_id
1 'polypeptide(L)'
;MTFIPGDLPLDVTPRREYGAWISALNRALAEMNASASGKAFDPELQKTVKTFVERYQDFEREGVIGLMPPKDETSLARWDNLGASLLGIIKDQKAHRAGLAEDGIITRYADFSMAWREGKDDDCSRLSSAIAASLKGPWTARAESEASFGRLQPFYWLLIAYVVVVLMVLVSWTTGSEGLRVWGYRLLIVSFILHTAALGYRMWLHGRPPVTNLYSTGIFVAWGAVGMGIMLERVWKNGIGAVATGITGFVSLIVAHNLGLSGEDNLESVRAVLDTNFWLATHVTIVTLGYSATFVAGLLGALHLVLRAFKKDYNWGDSVARAAYGILAFAVIASFIGTMLGGIWADQSWGRFWGWDPKENGAILIVLWCALCLHARWGGLVRREGLMQLLIFGNIVTAWSWFGTNLLGVGLHSYGFTETGAFWLYYVFCPSQLALIALGWLPDRSKSALKTA
;
A
#
# COMPACT_ATOMS: atom_id res chain seq x y z
N MET A 1 -9.37 -18.01 12.46
CA MET A 1 -9.31 -17.56 13.87
C MET A 1 -7.85 -17.59 14.25
N THR A 2 -7.30 -16.49 14.74
CA THR A 2 -5.92 -16.45 15.23
C THR A 2 -5.90 -17.19 16.57
N PHE A 3 -5.23 -18.34 16.64
CA PHE A 3 -5.16 -19.12 17.87
C PHE A 3 -4.29 -18.39 18.91
N ILE A 4 -4.81 -18.22 20.13
CA ILE A 4 -4.12 -17.59 21.27
C ILE A 4 -3.96 -18.67 22.35
N PRO A 5 -2.95 -18.64 23.26
CA PRO A 5 -2.83 -19.62 24.36
C PRO A 5 -4.12 -19.91 25.15
N GLY A 6 -5.09 -18.98 25.14
CA GLY A 6 -6.42 -19.15 25.72
C GLY A 6 -7.34 -20.14 24.98
N ASP A 7 -6.97 -20.65 23.81
CA ASP A 7 -7.74 -21.65 23.06
C ASP A 7 -7.39 -23.10 23.47
N LEU A 8 -6.47 -23.28 24.42
CA LEU A 8 -6.26 -24.56 25.10
C LEU A 8 -7.54 -25.02 25.83
N PRO A 9 -7.74 -26.34 26.01
CA PRO A 9 -8.81 -26.88 26.83
C PRO A 9 -8.87 -26.19 28.20
N LEU A 10 -10.08 -25.94 28.72
CA LEU A 10 -10.30 -25.17 29.95
C LEU A 10 -9.57 -25.76 31.18
N ASP A 11 -9.26 -27.05 31.17
CA ASP A 11 -8.55 -27.78 32.21
C ASP A 11 -7.01 -27.77 32.07
N VAL A 12 -6.50 -27.19 30.97
CA VAL A 12 -5.07 -27.14 30.65
C VAL A 12 -4.58 -25.70 30.68
N THR A 13 -3.81 -25.36 31.72
CA THR A 13 -3.13 -24.07 31.76
C THR A 13 -1.92 -24.08 30.81
N PRO A 14 -1.59 -22.94 30.16
CA PRO A 14 -0.41 -22.87 29.29
C PRO A 14 0.89 -23.27 30.01
N ARG A 15 1.03 -22.92 31.29
CA ARG A 15 2.19 -23.33 32.11
C ARG A 15 2.31 -24.85 32.24
N ARG A 16 1.17 -25.56 32.44
CA ARG A 16 1.14 -27.02 32.53
C ARG A 16 1.47 -27.67 31.18
N GLU A 17 0.89 -27.13 30.11
CA GLU A 17 1.15 -27.54 28.72
C GLU A 17 2.64 -27.41 28.37
N TYR A 18 3.24 -26.24 28.60
CA TYR A 18 4.64 -25.99 28.30
C TYR A 18 5.59 -26.83 29.15
N GLY A 19 5.24 -27.06 30.43
CA GLY A 19 5.98 -27.97 31.29
C GLY A 19 5.95 -29.43 30.81
N ALA A 20 4.77 -29.90 30.36
CA ALA A 20 4.61 -31.22 29.78
C ALA A 20 5.43 -31.39 28.49
N TRP A 21 5.43 -30.36 27.63
CA TRP A 21 6.27 -30.32 26.43
C TRP A 21 7.76 -30.45 26.75
N ILE A 22 8.27 -29.62 27.65
CA ILE A 22 9.70 -29.63 28.04
C ILE A 22 10.09 -30.98 28.66
N SER A 23 9.22 -31.55 29.50
CA SER A 23 9.45 -32.86 30.12
C SER A 23 9.51 -33.98 29.09
N ALA A 24 8.53 -34.04 28.17
CA ALA A 24 8.50 -35.02 27.09
C ALA A 24 9.73 -34.91 26.18
N LEU A 25 10.13 -33.69 25.83
CA LEU A 25 11.29 -33.42 24.99
C LEU A 25 12.61 -33.81 25.66
N ASN A 26 12.78 -33.50 26.96
CA ASN A 26 13.96 -33.93 27.73
C ASN A 26 14.04 -35.45 27.81
N ARG A 27 12.92 -36.12 28.07
CA ARG A 27 12.86 -37.58 28.11
C ARG A 27 13.18 -38.20 26.75
N ALA A 28 12.62 -37.65 25.67
CA ALA A 28 12.88 -38.11 24.31
C ALA A 28 14.36 -37.96 23.92
N LEU A 29 15.00 -36.84 24.27
CA LEU A 29 16.43 -36.64 24.04
C LEU A 29 17.29 -37.62 24.84
N ALA A 30 16.93 -37.89 26.10
CA ALA A 30 17.63 -38.87 26.93
C ALA A 30 17.49 -40.29 26.34
N GLU A 31 16.30 -40.67 25.87
CA GLU A 31 16.06 -41.95 25.22
C GLU A 31 16.75 -42.06 23.86
N MET A 32 16.81 -40.98 23.05
CA MET A 32 17.59 -40.94 21.81
C MET A 32 19.08 -41.16 22.05
N ASN A 33 19.64 -40.49 23.06
CA ASN A 33 21.05 -40.67 23.44
C ASN A 33 21.32 -42.09 23.97
N ALA A 34 20.36 -42.68 24.68
CA ALA A 34 20.45 -44.06 25.15
C ALA A 34 20.18 -45.10 24.03
N SER A 35 19.40 -44.77 23.00
CA SER A 35 19.10 -45.67 21.87
C SER A 35 20.33 -45.94 21.00
N ALA A 36 21.33 -45.04 21.03
CA ALA A 36 22.67 -45.30 20.50
C ALA A 36 23.36 -46.54 21.16
N SER A 37 22.85 -47.00 22.31
CA SER A 37 23.28 -48.24 22.99
C SER A 37 22.33 -49.44 22.81
N GLY A 38 21.42 -49.39 21.83
CA GLY A 38 20.57 -50.54 21.44
C GLY A 38 19.24 -50.68 22.19
N LYS A 39 18.83 -49.66 22.96
CA LYS A 39 17.53 -49.64 23.65
C LYS A 39 16.42 -49.14 22.71
N ALA A 40 15.28 -49.87 22.68
CA ALA A 40 14.10 -49.46 21.92
C ALA A 40 13.48 -48.19 22.52
N PHE A 41 13.03 -47.26 21.66
CA PHE A 41 12.39 -46.00 22.04
C PHE A 41 10.95 -46.24 22.53
N ASP A 42 10.50 -45.54 23.57
CA ASP A 42 9.13 -45.70 24.09
C ASP A 42 8.07 -45.23 23.07
N PRO A 43 7.19 -46.14 22.59
CA PRO A 43 6.15 -45.79 21.62
C PRO A 43 5.13 -44.76 22.13
N GLU A 44 4.82 -44.74 23.43
CA GLU A 44 3.91 -43.75 24.01
C GLU A 44 4.55 -42.37 24.02
N LEU A 45 5.82 -42.28 24.44
CA LEU A 45 6.58 -41.03 24.39
C LEU A 45 6.69 -40.50 22.97
N GLN A 46 6.92 -41.39 21.98
CA GLN A 46 6.97 -41.01 20.56
C GLN A 46 5.65 -40.40 20.10
N LYS A 47 4.53 -41.02 20.48
CA LYS A 47 3.19 -40.51 20.17
C LYS A 47 2.95 -39.16 20.84
N THR A 48 3.31 -39.00 22.12
CA THR A 48 3.15 -37.74 22.85
C THR A 48 3.94 -36.60 22.22
N VAL A 49 5.23 -36.82 21.91
CA VAL A 49 6.08 -35.81 21.25
C VAL A 49 5.52 -35.45 19.89
N LYS A 50 5.08 -36.44 19.10
CA LYS A 50 4.46 -36.21 17.80
C LYS A 50 3.22 -35.31 17.90
N THR A 51 2.33 -35.57 18.85
CA THR A 51 1.12 -34.75 19.06
C THR A 51 1.45 -33.31 19.44
N PHE A 52 2.47 -33.08 20.28
CA PHE A 52 2.92 -31.71 20.58
C PHE A 52 3.49 -31.01 19.35
N VAL A 53 4.33 -31.70 18.58
CA VAL A 53 4.95 -31.13 17.37
C VAL A 53 3.88 -30.75 16.35
N GLU A 54 2.93 -31.64 16.06
CA GLU A 54 1.83 -31.36 15.11
C GLU A 54 1.02 -30.13 15.54
N ARG A 55 0.67 -30.05 16.83
CA ARG A 55 -0.05 -28.90 17.40
C ARG A 55 0.75 -27.60 17.27
N TYR A 56 2.03 -27.60 17.60
CA TYR A 56 2.83 -26.38 17.54
C TYR A 56 3.20 -25.98 16.11
N GLN A 57 3.20 -26.92 15.16
CA GLN A 57 3.27 -26.62 13.72
C GLN A 57 2.00 -25.92 13.24
N ASP A 58 0.83 -26.36 13.71
CA ASP A 58 -0.43 -25.64 13.45
C ASP A 58 -0.37 -24.23 14.06
N PHE A 59 0.13 -24.09 15.29
CA PHE A 59 0.32 -22.77 15.93
C PHE A 59 1.32 -21.89 15.18
N GLU A 60 2.39 -22.47 14.64
CA GLU A 60 3.38 -21.75 13.85
C GLU A 60 2.78 -21.25 12.54
N ARG A 61 1.96 -22.07 11.89
CA ARG A 61 1.28 -21.74 10.63
C ARG A 61 0.20 -20.66 10.81
N GLU A 62 -0.53 -20.71 11.92
CA GLU A 62 -1.71 -19.85 12.17
C GLU A 62 -1.41 -18.63 13.07
N GLY A 63 -0.26 -18.63 13.74
CA GLY A 63 0.15 -17.58 14.66
C GLY A 63 0.58 -16.30 13.95
N VAL A 64 -0.18 -15.22 14.15
CA VAL A 64 0.10 -13.90 13.56
C VAL A 64 1.06 -13.06 14.42
N ILE A 65 1.02 -13.24 15.75
CA ILE A 65 1.79 -12.42 16.69
C ILE A 65 3.18 -13.02 16.89
N GLY A 66 4.21 -12.28 16.48
CA GLY A 66 5.60 -12.56 16.84
C GLY A 66 5.87 -12.16 18.28
N LEU A 67 6.34 -13.09 19.10
CA LEU A 67 6.56 -12.91 20.53
C LEU A 67 8.04 -12.82 20.89
N MET A 68 8.88 -13.62 20.22
CA MET A 68 10.29 -13.71 20.54
C MET A 68 11.12 -13.00 19.45
N PRO A 69 11.92 -11.98 19.81
CA PRO A 69 12.74 -11.26 18.85
C PRO A 69 13.85 -12.15 18.28
N PRO A 70 14.31 -11.87 17.05
CA PRO A 70 15.45 -12.57 16.46
C PRO A 70 16.71 -12.35 17.31
N LYS A 71 17.57 -13.37 17.34
CA LYS A 71 18.80 -13.35 18.16
C LYS A 71 19.90 -12.43 17.65
N ASP A 72 19.89 -12.13 16.36
CA ASP A 72 20.83 -11.23 15.70
C ASP A 72 20.05 -10.03 15.16
N GLU A 73 20.47 -8.84 15.57
CA GLU A 73 19.87 -7.56 15.17
C GLU A 73 19.98 -7.29 13.67
N THR A 74 20.94 -7.92 12.99
CA THR A 74 21.14 -7.80 11.54
C THR A 74 20.37 -8.84 10.74
N SER A 75 19.78 -9.82 11.41
CA SER A 75 19.00 -10.87 10.77
C SER A 75 17.66 -10.32 10.27
N LEU A 76 17.36 -10.57 8.99
CA LEU A 76 16.02 -10.38 8.41
C LEU A 76 15.00 -11.40 8.96
N ALA A 77 15.38 -12.23 9.94
CA ALA A 77 14.49 -13.22 10.54
C ALA A 77 13.30 -12.54 11.21
N ARG A 78 12.12 -13.10 10.92
CA ARG A 78 10.88 -12.73 11.56
C ARG A 78 10.96 -13.06 13.05
N TRP A 79 10.25 -12.29 13.86
CA TRP A 79 10.00 -12.64 15.25
C TRP A 79 9.27 -14.00 15.29
N ASP A 80 9.73 -14.89 16.16
CA ASP A 80 9.10 -16.18 16.32
C ASP A 80 7.74 -15.98 17.00
N ASN A 81 6.68 -16.50 16.37
CA ASN A 81 5.39 -16.61 17.02
C ASN A 81 5.42 -17.71 18.10
N LEU A 82 4.29 -17.92 18.77
CA LEU A 82 4.19 -18.92 19.83
C LEU A 82 4.61 -20.33 19.37
N GLY A 83 4.10 -20.80 18.24
CA GLY A 83 4.41 -22.13 17.71
C GLY A 83 5.88 -22.28 17.34
N ALA A 84 6.43 -21.31 16.61
CA ALA A 84 7.85 -21.26 16.27
C ALA A 84 8.73 -21.24 17.54
N SER A 85 8.35 -20.47 18.56
CA SER A 85 9.09 -20.39 19.83
C SER A 85 9.12 -21.74 20.58
N LEU A 86 7.99 -22.46 20.59
CA LEU A 86 7.86 -23.77 21.24
C LEU A 86 8.60 -24.88 20.49
N LEU A 87 8.59 -24.85 19.17
CA LEU A 87 9.37 -25.76 18.32
C LEU A 87 10.87 -25.42 18.35
N GLY A 88 11.22 -24.15 18.54
CA GLY A 88 12.57 -23.61 18.61
C GLY A 88 13.43 -24.25 19.70
N ILE A 89 12.87 -24.48 20.90
CA ILE A 89 12.84 -25.83 21.51
C ILE A 89 13.96 -26.80 21.13
N ILE A 90 13.62 -27.54 20.08
CA ILE A 90 14.34 -28.71 19.58
C ILE A 90 15.71 -28.31 19.03
N LYS A 91 15.80 -27.14 18.40
CA LYS A 91 17.00 -26.66 17.69
C LYS A 91 17.93 -25.86 18.58
N ASP A 92 17.38 -25.02 19.45
CA ASP A 92 18.12 -24.11 20.31
C ASP A 92 17.52 -24.06 21.71
N GLN A 93 18.04 -24.94 22.57
CA GLN A 93 17.48 -25.12 23.90
C GLN A 93 17.66 -23.92 24.81
N LYS A 94 18.73 -23.12 24.67
CA LYS A 94 19.06 -22.11 25.69
C LYS A 94 18.17 -20.88 25.61
N ALA A 95 18.00 -20.27 24.44
CA ALA A 95 17.23 -19.03 24.32
C ALA A 95 15.72 -19.29 24.40
N HIS A 96 15.22 -20.33 23.73
CA HIS A 96 13.80 -20.65 23.71
C HIS A 96 13.28 -21.14 25.07
N ARG A 97 14.11 -21.85 25.85
CA ARG A 97 13.75 -22.19 27.24
C ARG A 97 13.72 -20.97 28.15
N ALA A 98 14.58 -19.98 27.94
CA ALA A 98 14.51 -18.73 28.69
C ALA A 98 13.20 -17.97 28.41
N GLY A 99 12.70 -18.03 27.17
CA GLY A 99 11.38 -17.50 26.82
C GLY A 99 10.21 -18.15 27.56
N LEU A 100 10.39 -19.39 28.01
CA LEU A 100 9.40 -20.20 28.75
C LEU A 100 9.65 -20.23 30.27
N ALA A 101 10.65 -19.49 30.76
CA ALA A 101 10.84 -19.30 32.20
C ALA A 101 9.64 -18.58 32.81
N GLU A 102 9.54 -18.55 34.13
CA GLU A 102 8.43 -17.92 34.85
C GLU A 102 8.27 -16.43 34.49
N ASP A 103 9.39 -15.75 34.25
CA ASP A 103 9.48 -14.36 33.83
C ASP A 103 9.71 -14.22 32.31
N GLY A 104 9.71 -15.32 31.56
CA GLY A 104 9.92 -15.35 30.12
C GLY A 104 8.74 -14.79 29.32
N ILE A 105 9.02 -14.26 28.13
CA ILE A 105 8.03 -13.59 27.27
C ILE A 105 6.87 -14.50 26.86
N ILE A 106 7.13 -15.78 26.58
CA ILE A 106 6.11 -16.75 26.16
C ILE A 106 5.16 -17.04 27.33
N THR A 107 5.71 -17.23 28.53
CA THR A 107 4.93 -17.45 29.74
C THR A 107 4.09 -16.23 30.09
N ARG A 108 4.67 -15.02 30.05
CA ARG A 108 3.93 -13.76 30.32
C ARG A 108 2.79 -13.55 29.32
N TYR A 109 3.01 -13.82 28.04
CA TYR A 109 1.97 -13.73 27.02
C TYR A 109 0.83 -14.73 27.25
N ALA A 110 1.18 -15.94 27.67
CA ALA A 110 0.20 -16.96 27.99
C ALA A 110 -0.62 -16.62 29.25
N ASP A 111 0.04 -16.14 30.30
CA ASP A 111 -0.63 -15.64 31.52
C ASP A 111 -1.54 -14.44 31.19
N PHE A 112 -1.10 -13.54 30.32
CA PHE A 112 -1.90 -12.40 29.86
C PHE A 112 -3.17 -12.89 29.15
N SER A 113 -3.04 -13.88 28.27
CA SER A 113 -4.16 -14.47 27.54
C SER A 113 -5.18 -15.12 28.47
N MET A 114 -4.71 -15.78 29.54
CA MET A 114 -5.57 -16.37 30.57
C MET A 114 -6.26 -15.29 31.40
N ALA A 115 -5.53 -14.28 31.88
CA ALA A 115 -6.09 -13.16 32.64
C ALA A 115 -7.17 -12.42 31.84
N TRP A 116 -6.94 -12.23 30.53
CA TRP A 116 -7.91 -11.64 29.62
C TRP A 116 -9.19 -12.47 29.51
N ARG A 117 -9.04 -13.79 29.33
CA ARG A 117 -10.19 -14.72 29.25
C ARG A 117 -11.00 -14.76 30.54
N GLU A 118 -10.34 -14.61 31.67
CA GLU A 118 -10.95 -14.60 33.01
C GLU A 118 -11.50 -13.22 33.42
N GLY A 119 -11.32 -12.18 32.60
CA GLY A 119 -11.78 -10.81 32.91
C GLY A 119 -11.00 -10.14 34.05
N LYS A 120 -9.73 -10.50 34.25
CA LYS A 120 -8.86 -9.93 35.29
C LYS A 120 -8.09 -8.73 34.76
N ASP A 121 -8.74 -7.56 34.74
CA ASP A 121 -8.20 -6.34 34.12
C ASP A 121 -6.89 -5.84 34.77
N ASP A 122 -6.76 -5.95 36.10
CA ASP A 122 -5.54 -5.55 36.84
C ASP A 122 -4.34 -6.42 36.44
N ASP A 123 -4.55 -7.74 36.33
CA ASP A 123 -3.52 -8.68 35.89
C ASP A 123 -3.15 -8.45 34.43
N CYS A 124 -4.12 -8.15 33.57
CA CYS A 124 -3.87 -7.78 32.17
C CYS A 124 -3.00 -6.52 32.07
N SER A 125 -3.30 -5.49 32.87
CA SER A 125 -2.54 -4.24 32.89
C SER A 125 -1.11 -4.43 33.39
N ARG A 126 -0.94 -5.23 34.45
CA ARG A 126 0.37 -5.60 35.00
C ARG A 126 1.18 -6.42 34.00
N LEU A 127 0.60 -7.46 33.42
CA LEU A 127 1.27 -8.38 32.50
C LEU A 127 1.62 -7.70 31.17
N SER A 128 0.75 -6.85 30.62
CA SER A 128 1.06 -6.07 29.42
C SER A 128 2.24 -5.12 29.62
N SER A 129 2.30 -4.44 30.77
CA SER A 129 3.45 -3.60 31.14
C SER A 129 4.73 -4.43 31.28
N ALA A 130 4.61 -5.62 31.88
CA ALA A 130 5.71 -6.55 32.08
C ALA A 130 6.23 -7.12 30.74
N ILE A 131 5.35 -7.40 29.78
CA ILE A 131 5.66 -7.82 28.41
C ILE A 131 6.38 -6.69 27.67
N ALA A 132 5.85 -5.48 27.71
CA ALA A 132 6.46 -4.32 27.07
C ALA A 132 7.88 -4.04 27.61
N ALA A 133 8.08 -4.19 28.92
CA ALA A 133 9.39 -4.05 29.55
C ALA A 133 10.37 -5.14 29.11
N SER A 134 9.93 -6.40 28.98
CA SER A 134 10.80 -7.51 28.56
C SER A 134 11.19 -7.47 27.09
N LEU A 135 10.41 -6.76 26.26
CA LEU A 135 10.68 -6.60 24.83
C LEU A 135 11.54 -5.37 24.50
N LYS A 136 12.00 -4.62 25.52
CA LYS A 136 12.91 -3.48 25.30
C LYS A 136 14.24 -3.95 24.73
N GLY A 137 14.69 -3.28 23.68
CA GLY A 137 15.92 -3.59 22.97
C GLY A 137 16.30 -2.50 21.97
N PRO A 138 17.32 -2.74 21.15
CA PRO A 138 17.78 -1.80 20.12
C PRO A 138 16.67 -1.35 19.14
N TRP A 139 15.68 -2.21 18.90
CA TRP A 139 14.51 -1.93 18.04
C TRP A 139 13.46 -1.03 18.68
N THR A 140 13.48 -0.81 19.99
CA THR A 140 12.41 -0.12 20.73
C THR A 140 12.11 1.26 20.16
N ALA A 141 13.13 2.08 19.88
CA ALA A 141 12.93 3.41 19.33
C ALA A 141 12.25 3.39 17.95
N ARG A 142 12.59 2.41 17.10
CA ARG A 142 12.00 2.24 15.76
C ARG A 142 10.56 1.72 15.84
N ALA A 143 10.30 0.77 16.73
CA ALA A 143 8.95 0.25 16.97
C ALA A 143 8.01 1.33 17.55
N GLU A 144 8.49 2.14 18.50
CA GLU A 144 7.72 3.27 19.05
C GLU A 144 7.45 4.35 18.00
N SER A 145 8.44 4.60 17.14
CA SER A 145 8.33 5.51 15.99
C SER A 145 7.26 5.03 15.00
N GLU A 146 7.29 3.74 14.66
CA GLU A 146 6.32 3.08 13.78
C GLU A 146 4.90 3.14 14.37
N ALA A 147 4.74 2.75 15.65
CA ALA A 147 3.47 2.81 16.35
C ALA A 147 2.91 4.25 16.40
N SER A 148 3.78 5.25 16.60
CA SER A 148 3.38 6.66 16.63
C SER A 148 2.97 7.16 15.25
N PHE A 149 3.66 6.76 14.18
CA PHE A 149 3.26 7.04 12.80
C PHE A 149 1.92 6.39 12.45
N GLY A 150 1.73 5.14 12.86
CA GLY A 150 0.47 4.41 12.71
C GLY A 150 -0.69 5.10 13.43
N ARG A 151 -0.48 5.61 14.65
CA ARG A 151 -1.48 6.39 15.40
C ARG A 151 -1.77 7.75 14.78
N LEU A 152 -0.75 8.44 14.27
CA LEU A 152 -0.90 9.76 13.65
C LEU A 152 -1.73 9.70 12.36
N GLN A 153 -1.66 8.58 11.64
CA GLN A 153 -2.32 8.38 10.34
C GLN A 153 -2.15 9.58 9.39
N PRO A 154 -0.93 10.03 9.09
CA PRO A 154 -0.70 11.28 8.36
C PRO A 154 -1.35 11.30 6.97
N PHE A 155 -1.39 10.16 6.29
CA PHE A 155 -2.04 10.06 4.97
C PHE A 155 -3.57 10.23 5.04
N TYR A 156 -4.20 9.87 6.16
CA TYR A 156 -5.64 10.13 6.36
C TYR A 156 -5.92 11.62 6.55
N TRP A 157 -5.10 12.32 7.32
CA TRP A 157 -5.21 13.78 7.45
C TRP A 157 -4.94 14.52 6.13
N LEU A 158 -3.97 14.03 5.34
CA LEU A 158 -3.69 14.57 4.01
C LEU A 158 -4.86 14.36 3.04
N LEU A 159 -5.52 13.21 3.10
CA LEU A 159 -6.74 12.93 2.35
C LEU A 159 -7.81 13.99 2.66
N ILE A 160 -8.07 14.28 3.95
CA ILE A 160 -9.01 15.33 4.36
C ILE A 160 -8.55 16.70 3.83
N ALA A 161 -7.28 17.03 3.98
CA ALA A 161 -6.74 18.31 3.54
C ALA A 161 -6.92 18.53 2.03
N TYR A 162 -6.75 17.49 1.20
CA TYR A 162 -6.99 17.58 -0.24
C TYR A 162 -8.45 17.84 -0.59
N VAL A 163 -9.40 17.22 0.13
CA VAL A 163 -10.84 17.55 -0.03
C VAL A 163 -11.10 19.00 0.33
N VAL A 164 -10.54 19.49 1.44
CA VAL A 164 -10.71 20.88 1.87
C VAL A 164 -10.17 21.84 0.80
N VAL A 165 -9.01 21.56 0.20
CA VAL A 165 -8.48 22.37 -0.90
C VAL A 165 -9.44 22.41 -2.09
N VAL A 166 -9.98 21.26 -2.50
CA VAL A 166 -10.96 21.18 -3.60
C VAL A 166 -12.19 22.03 -3.27
N LEU A 167 -12.76 21.86 -2.08
CA LEU A 167 -13.94 22.62 -1.65
C LEU A 167 -13.68 24.13 -1.60
N MET A 168 -12.53 24.56 -1.06
CA MET A 168 -12.15 25.98 -1.03
C MET A 168 -12.09 26.58 -2.44
N VAL A 169 -11.54 25.85 -3.42
CA VAL A 169 -11.46 26.33 -4.80
C VAL A 169 -12.82 26.30 -5.48
N LEU A 170 -13.64 25.27 -5.27
CA LEU A 170 -15.01 25.23 -5.80
C LEU A 170 -15.86 26.41 -5.28
N VAL A 171 -15.76 26.72 -3.97
CA VAL A 171 -16.41 27.89 -3.37
C VAL A 171 -15.80 29.19 -3.91
N SER A 172 -14.49 29.24 -4.18
CA SER A 172 -13.87 30.40 -4.82
C SER A 172 -14.46 30.69 -6.20
N TRP A 173 -14.76 29.65 -6.98
CA TRP A 173 -15.36 29.79 -8.31
C TRP A 173 -16.82 30.25 -8.28
N THR A 174 -17.58 29.88 -7.24
CA THR A 174 -18.98 30.31 -7.10
C THR A 174 -19.09 31.73 -6.52
N THR A 175 -18.19 32.11 -5.62
CA THR A 175 -18.20 33.41 -4.95
C THR A 175 -17.34 34.47 -5.63
N GLY A 176 -16.45 34.09 -6.54
CA GLY A 176 -15.43 34.98 -7.11
C GLY A 176 -14.32 35.36 -6.13
N SER A 177 -14.21 34.69 -4.98
CA SER A 177 -13.25 35.05 -3.93
C SER A 177 -11.83 34.56 -4.24
N GLU A 178 -10.97 35.49 -4.67
CA GLU A 178 -9.53 35.23 -4.84
C GLU A 178 -8.84 34.80 -3.54
N GLY A 179 -9.32 35.28 -2.38
CA GLY A 179 -8.78 34.92 -1.08
C GLY A 179 -8.89 33.42 -0.80
N LEU A 180 -10.05 32.82 -1.06
CA LEU A 180 -10.27 31.38 -0.89
C LEU A 180 -9.35 30.55 -1.80
N ARG A 181 -9.19 30.97 -3.06
CA ARG A 181 -8.29 30.30 -4.01
C ARG A 181 -6.83 30.35 -3.56
N VAL A 182 -6.36 31.51 -3.11
CA VAL A 182 -4.97 31.69 -2.63
C VAL A 182 -4.71 30.88 -1.37
N TRP A 183 -5.62 30.89 -0.40
CA TRP A 183 -5.47 30.09 0.81
C TRP A 183 -5.59 28.58 0.53
N GLY A 184 -6.46 28.17 -0.41
CA GLY A 184 -6.52 26.79 -0.88
C GLY A 184 -5.21 26.34 -1.51
N TYR A 185 -4.58 27.18 -2.34
CA TYR A 185 -3.26 26.90 -2.91
C TYR A 185 -2.14 26.83 -1.85
N ARG A 186 -2.15 27.72 -0.86
CA ARG A 186 -1.18 27.67 0.26
C ARG A 186 -1.35 26.39 1.08
N LEU A 187 -2.59 26.01 1.38
CA LEU A 187 -2.90 24.74 2.04
C LEU A 187 -2.39 23.56 1.20
N LEU A 188 -2.57 23.58 -0.12
CA LEU A 188 -2.03 22.54 -1.01
C LEU A 188 -0.51 22.40 -0.89
N ILE A 189 0.23 23.51 -0.83
CA ILE A 189 1.69 23.51 -0.64
C ILE A 189 2.07 22.92 0.72
N VAL A 190 1.41 23.36 1.80
CA VAL A 190 1.65 22.82 3.15
C VAL A 190 1.37 21.33 3.19
N SER A 191 0.23 20.89 2.65
CA SER A 191 -0.11 19.47 2.53
C SER A 191 0.91 18.69 1.72
N PHE A 192 1.48 19.25 0.65
CA PHE A 192 2.53 18.59 -0.12
C PHE A 192 3.84 18.44 0.65
N ILE A 193 4.23 19.45 1.44
CA ILE A 193 5.40 19.36 2.33
C ILE A 193 5.18 18.27 3.38
N LEU A 194 4.01 18.25 4.01
CA LEU A 194 3.64 17.23 4.99
C LEU A 194 3.57 15.82 4.38
N HIS A 195 3.06 15.69 3.15
CA HIS A 195 3.06 14.43 2.40
C HIS A 195 4.48 13.96 2.13
N THR A 196 5.36 14.86 1.68
CA THR A 196 6.78 14.56 1.44
C THR A 196 7.48 14.12 2.73
N ALA A 197 7.23 14.80 3.85
CA ALA A 197 7.77 14.43 5.15
C ALA A 197 7.25 13.06 5.63
N ALA A 198 5.94 12.79 5.48
CA ALA A 198 5.35 11.51 5.84
C ALA A 198 5.90 10.36 4.99
N LEU A 199 6.09 10.59 3.68
CA LEU A 199 6.70 9.62 2.78
C LEU A 199 8.15 9.34 3.15
N GLY A 200 8.95 10.39 3.43
CA GLY A 200 10.34 10.27 3.87
C GLY A 200 10.46 9.54 5.22
N TYR A 201 9.59 9.85 6.17
CA TYR A 201 9.54 9.15 7.45
C TYR A 201 9.20 7.67 7.27
N ARG A 202 8.24 7.36 6.39
CA ARG A 202 7.90 5.97 6.02
C ARG A 202 9.09 5.25 5.38
N MET A 203 9.84 5.90 4.49
CA MET A 203 11.04 5.32 3.87
C MET A 203 12.12 5.00 4.92
N TRP A 204 12.33 5.89 5.89
CA TRP A 204 13.23 5.64 7.01
C TRP A 204 12.76 4.48 7.89
N LEU A 205 11.46 4.45 8.24
CA LEU A 205 10.87 3.35 9.02
C LEU A 205 10.99 2.00 8.32
N HIS A 206 10.75 1.95 7.01
CA HIS A 206 10.78 0.69 6.24
C HIS A 206 12.19 0.31 5.76
N GLY A 207 13.13 1.27 5.73
CA GLY A 207 14.47 1.07 5.15
C GLY A 207 14.45 0.84 3.64
N ARG A 208 13.37 1.25 2.96
CA ARG A 208 13.13 1.00 1.53
C ARG A 208 12.64 2.26 0.81
N PRO A 209 12.75 2.29 -0.53
CA PRO A 209 12.20 3.36 -1.38
C PRO A 209 10.69 3.56 -1.19
N PRO A 210 10.10 4.66 -1.72
CA PRO A 210 8.75 5.09 -1.35
C PRO A 210 7.64 4.15 -1.83
N VAL A 211 7.91 3.26 -2.79
CA VAL A 211 6.92 2.39 -3.41
C VAL A 211 7.36 0.94 -3.25
N THR A 212 6.65 0.18 -2.42
CA THR A 212 7.00 -1.21 -2.06
C THR A 212 5.84 -2.20 -2.25
N ASN A 213 4.61 -1.70 -2.32
CA ASN A 213 3.37 -2.48 -2.44
C ASN A 213 2.24 -1.60 -3.02
N LEU A 214 1.07 -2.18 -3.28
CA LEU A 214 -0.04 -1.47 -3.90
C LEU A 214 -0.54 -0.28 -3.06
N TYR A 215 -0.57 -0.43 -1.73
CA TYR A 215 -0.86 0.67 -0.79
C TYR A 215 0.05 1.89 -1.01
N SER A 216 1.36 1.68 -0.96
CA SER A 216 2.37 2.73 -1.12
C SER A 216 2.42 3.31 -2.54
N THR A 217 2.07 2.53 -3.57
CA THR A 217 1.88 3.07 -4.93
C THR A 217 0.78 4.16 -4.94
N GLY A 218 -0.35 3.95 -4.24
CA GLY A 218 -1.44 4.93 -4.17
C GLY A 218 -1.06 6.23 -3.44
N ILE A 219 -0.25 6.12 -2.38
CA ILE A 219 0.34 7.28 -1.70
C ILE A 219 1.26 8.05 -2.65
N PHE A 220 2.14 7.35 -3.34
CA PHE A 220 3.10 7.99 -4.24
C PHE A 220 2.44 8.64 -5.46
N VAL A 221 1.36 8.03 -6.00
CA VAL A 221 0.56 8.65 -7.07
C VAL A 221 -0.10 9.94 -6.59
N ALA A 222 -0.65 9.96 -5.37
CA ALA A 222 -1.20 11.17 -4.79
C ALA A 222 -0.13 12.27 -4.64
N TRP A 223 1.06 11.92 -4.15
CA TRP A 223 2.19 12.85 -4.03
C TRP A 223 2.60 13.42 -5.39
N GLY A 224 2.81 12.56 -6.40
CA GLY A 224 3.19 12.97 -7.75
C GLY A 224 2.15 13.88 -8.40
N ALA A 225 0.86 13.53 -8.29
CA ALA A 225 -0.25 14.33 -8.78
C ALA A 225 -0.26 15.73 -8.16
N VAL A 226 -0.20 15.83 -6.83
CA VAL A 226 -0.21 17.11 -6.11
C VAL A 226 1.01 17.96 -6.48
N GLY A 227 2.19 17.35 -6.65
CA GLY A 227 3.39 18.05 -7.11
C GLY A 227 3.18 18.71 -8.48
N MET A 228 2.62 17.98 -9.45
CA MET A 228 2.25 18.55 -10.76
C MET A 228 1.21 19.66 -10.62
N GLY A 229 0.26 19.52 -9.71
CA GLY A 229 -0.79 20.51 -9.48
C GLY A 229 -0.30 21.84 -8.94
N ILE A 230 0.68 21.79 -8.05
CA ILE A 230 1.37 22.97 -7.54
C ILE A 230 2.05 23.71 -8.70
N MET A 231 2.68 23.00 -9.64
CA MET A 231 3.28 23.58 -10.83
C MET A 231 2.22 24.21 -11.75
N LEU A 232 1.09 23.54 -11.97
CA LEU A 232 0.00 24.08 -12.80
C LEU A 232 -0.63 25.34 -12.19
N GLU A 233 -0.92 25.32 -10.90
CA GLU A 233 -1.54 26.45 -10.20
C GLU A 233 -0.58 27.65 -10.14
N ARG A 234 0.74 27.41 -10.11
CA ARG A 234 1.75 28.47 -10.20
C ARG A 234 1.68 29.24 -11.52
N VAL A 235 1.34 28.55 -12.61
CA VAL A 235 1.27 29.12 -13.96
C VAL A 235 -0.08 29.80 -14.21
N TRP A 236 -1.21 29.14 -13.92
CA TRP A 236 -2.53 29.65 -14.30
C TRP A 236 -3.27 30.44 -13.22
N LYS A 237 -2.98 30.17 -11.94
CA LYS A 237 -3.57 30.88 -10.80
C LYS A 237 -5.09 31.01 -10.90
N ASN A 238 -5.78 29.98 -11.39
CA ASN A 238 -7.23 29.98 -11.59
C ASN A 238 -7.93 28.83 -10.84
N GLY A 239 -7.20 28.08 -10.01
CA GLY A 239 -7.73 27.00 -9.19
C GLY A 239 -7.81 25.64 -9.91
N ILE A 240 -7.66 25.58 -11.24
CA ILE A 240 -7.80 24.31 -11.98
C ILE A 240 -6.72 23.32 -11.57
N GLY A 241 -5.47 23.79 -11.41
CA GLY A 241 -4.36 22.93 -10.98
C GLY A 241 -4.61 22.36 -9.59
N ALA A 242 -5.10 23.20 -8.67
CA ALA A 242 -5.44 22.80 -7.31
C ALA A 242 -6.62 21.80 -7.25
N VAL A 243 -7.69 22.02 -8.02
CA VAL A 243 -8.86 21.12 -8.07
C VAL A 243 -8.50 19.78 -8.70
N ALA A 244 -7.85 19.79 -9.87
CA ALA A 244 -7.46 18.56 -10.55
C ALA A 244 -6.63 17.69 -9.60
N THR A 245 -5.54 18.24 -9.09
CA THR A 245 -4.60 17.43 -8.32
C THR A 245 -5.04 17.17 -6.90
N GLY A 246 -5.89 18.02 -6.32
CA GLY A 246 -6.59 17.73 -5.08
C GLY A 246 -7.56 16.55 -5.21
N ILE A 247 -8.33 16.48 -6.31
CA ILE A 247 -9.21 15.33 -6.59
C ILE A 247 -8.37 14.07 -6.85
N THR A 248 -7.34 14.12 -7.70
CA THR A 248 -6.47 12.96 -7.95
C THR A 248 -5.79 12.49 -6.66
N GLY A 249 -5.25 13.41 -5.87
CA GLY A 249 -4.62 13.11 -4.58
C GLY A 249 -5.59 12.48 -3.59
N PHE A 250 -6.80 13.03 -3.47
CA PHE A 250 -7.87 12.48 -2.64
C PHE A 250 -8.28 11.07 -3.06
N VAL A 251 -8.62 10.88 -4.34
CA VAL A 251 -9.06 9.56 -4.86
C VAL A 251 -7.95 8.52 -4.68
N SER A 252 -6.70 8.87 -4.97
CA SER A 252 -5.57 7.95 -4.82
C SER A 252 -5.29 7.61 -3.36
N LEU A 253 -5.44 8.56 -2.42
CA LEU A 253 -5.34 8.27 -0.99
C LEU A 253 -6.53 7.49 -0.44
N ILE A 254 -7.74 7.65 -0.97
CA ILE A 254 -8.89 6.78 -0.65
C ILE A 254 -8.60 5.35 -1.06
N VAL A 255 -8.06 5.14 -2.26
CA VAL A 255 -7.69 3.80 -2.73
C VAL A 255 -6.63 3.21 -1.81
N ALA A 256 -5.58 3.96 -1.48
CA ALA A 256 -4.58 3.52 -0.52
C ALA A 256 -5.19 3.20 0.85
N HIS A 257 -6.08 4.05 1.39
CA HIS A 257 -6.73 3.81 2.67
C HIS A 257 -7.52 2.49 2.66
N ASN A 258 -8.33 2.24 1.62
CA ASN A 258 -9.08 0.99 1.49
C ASN A 258 -8.19 -0.24 1.32
N LEU A 259 -7.06 -0.11 0.63
CA LEU A 259 -6.06 -1.17 0.54
C LEU A 259 -5.38 -1.44 1.88
N GLY A 260 -5.20 -0.42 2.72
CA GLY A 260 -4.64 -0.57 4.07
C GLY A 260 -5.63 -1.05 5.13
N LEU A 261 -6.94 -1.06 4.83
CA LEU A 261 -8.00 -1.57 5.70
C LEU A 261 -8.18 -3.09 5.61
N SER A 262 -7.50 -3.78 4.67
CA SER A 262 -7.56 -5.24 4.53
C SER A 262 -6.99 -6.01 5.73
N GLY A 263 -6.40 -5.31 6.71
CA GLY A 263 -5.82 -5.91 7.91
C GLY A 263 -4.40 -6.45 7.70
N GLU A 264 -3.83 -6.27 6.52
CA GLU A 264 -2.44 -6.55 6.19
C GLU A 264 -1.53 -5.45 6.73
N ASP A 265 -0.32 -5.81 7.15
CA ASP A 265 0.66 -4.83 7.64
C ASP A 265 1.08 -3.93 6.48
N ASN A 266 0.82 -2.62 6.62
CA ASN A 266 1.16 -1.62 5.60
C ASN A 266 2.68 -1.51 5.36
N LEU A 267 3.49 -2.13 6.22
CA LEU A 267 4.94 -2.28 6.16
C LEU A 267 5.39 -3.74 5.92
N GLU A 268 4.53 -4.59 5.36
CA GLU A 268 4.80 -6.00 5.08
C GLU A 268 6.17 -6.31 4.45
N SER A 269 6.62 -7.55 4.69
CA SER A 269 7.79 -8.11 4.01
C SER A 269 7.55 -8.11 2.52
N VAL A 270 8.33 -7.30 1.82
CA VAL A 270 8.34 -7.20 0.39
C VAL A 270 8.62 -8.58 -0.23
N ARG A 271 7.85 -8.98 -1.26
CA ARG A 271 8.06 -10.28 -1.91
C ARG A 271 9.50 -10.38 -2.43
N ALA A 272 10.08 -11.58 -2.42
CA ALA A 272 11.50 -11.81 -2.68
C ALA A 272 12.07 -11.08 -3.92
N VAL A 273 11.33 -10.99 -5.03
CA VAL A 273 11.77 -10.26 -6.24
C VAL A 273 11.91 -8.75 -6.01
N LEU A 274 11.05 -8.18 -5.17
CA LEU A 274 11.05 -6.77 -4.81
C LEU A 274 12.09 -6.42 -3.73
N ASP A 275 12.93 -7.37 -3.28
CA ASP A 275 13.94 -7.11 -2.24
C ASP A 275 15.16 -6.28 -2.73
N THR A 276 15.06 -5.65 -3.90
CA THR A 276 16.12 -4.83 -4.49
C THR A 276 15.78 -3.34 -4.40
N ASN A 277 16.49 -2.62 -3.54
CA ASN A 277 16.29 -1.17 -3.39
C ASN A 277 16.56 -0.39 -4.69
N PHE A 278 17.45 -0.88 -5.55
CA PHE A 278 17.76 -0.23 -6.82
C PHE A 278 16.55 -0.16 -7.76
N TRP A 279 15.87 -1.28 -8.00
CA TRP A 279 14.72 -1.34 -8.91
C TRP A 279 13.48 -0.69 -8.32
N LEU A 280 13.26 -0.84 -7.02
CA LEU A 280 12.23 -0.10 -6.29
C LEU A 280 12.43 1.42 -6.39
N ALA A 281 13.67 1.91 -6.31
CA ALA A 281 13.97 3.35 -6.36
C ALA A 281 13.94 3.93 -7.77
N THR A 282 14.17 3.12 -8.82
CA THR A 282 14.30 3.60 -10.21
C THR A 282 13.08 3.23 -11.05
N HIS A 283 12.93 1.97 -11.43
CA HIS A 283 11.84 1.46 -12.27
C HIS A 283 10.47 1.79 -11.68
N VAL A 284 10.25 1.39 -10.43
CA VAL A 284 8.92 1.47 -9.82
C VAL A 284 8.50 2.94 -9.58
N THR A 285 9.43 3.82 -9.20
CA THR A 285 9.13 5.24 -9.01
C THR A 285 8.84 5.94 -10.33
N ILE A 286 9.64 5.74 -11.38
CA ILE A 286 9.45 6.45 -12.65
C ILE A 286 8.17 5.99 -13.37
N VAL A 287 7.85 4.69 -13.33
CA VAL A 287 6.59 4.21 -13.92
C VAL A 287 5.37 4.73 -13.16
N THR A 288 5.44 4.82 -11.83
CA THR A 288 4.36 5.35 -10.99
C THR A 288 4.20 6.88 -11.14
N LEU A 289 5.28 7.61 -11.41
CA LEU A 289 5.20 9.02 -11.85
C LEU A 289 4.46 9.14 -13.20
N GLY A 290 4.70 8.19 -14.12
CA GLY A 290 3.93 8.06 -15.35
C GLY A 290 2.43 7.92 -15.10
N TYR A 291 2.03 7.03 -14.18
CA TYR A 291 0.62 6.86 -13.78
C TYR A 291 0.03 8.14 -13.18
N SER A 292 0.79 8.82 -12.32
CA SER A 292 0.37 10.10 -11.76
C SER A 292 0.05 11.11 -12.86
N ALA A 293 0.93 11.21 -13.85
CA ALA A 293 0.78 12.14 -14.96
C ALA A 293 -0.40 11.79 -15.87
N THR A 294 -0.64 10.51 -16.18
CA THR A 294 -1.82 10.11 -16.95
C THR A 294 -3.12 10.47 -16.22
N PHE A 295 -3.21 10.17 -14.92
CA PHE A 295 -4.38 10.53 -14.11
C PHE A 295 -4.64 12.02 -14.05
N VAL A 296 -3.60 12.84 -13.87
CA VAL A 296 -3.75 14.31 -13.88
C VAL A 296 -4.18 14.81 -15.27
N ALA A 297 -3.59 14.29 -16.35
CA ALA A 297 -3.95 14.69 -17.71
C ALA A 297 -5.42 14.34 -18.04
N GLY A 298 -5.87 13.13 -17.69
CA GLY A 298 -7.25 12.73 -17.89
C GLY A 298 -8.23 13.53 -17.03
N LEU A 299 -7.86 13.87 -15.80
CA LEU A 299 -8.71 14.71 -14.95
C LEU A 299 -8.79 16.16 -15.42
N LEU A 300 -7.71 16.73 -15.97
CA LEU A 300 -7.79 18.03 -16.66
C LEU A 300 -8.75 17.95 -17.85
N GLY A 301 -8.75 16.84 -18.59
CA GLY A 301 -9.73 16.56 -19.64
C GLY A 301 -11.16 16.53 -19.10
N ALA A 302 -11.41 15.82 -18.00
CA ALA A 302 -12.72 15.74 -17.37
C ALA A 302 -13.21 17.12 -16.89
N LEU A 303 -12.36 17.88 -16.20
CA LEU A 303 -12.68 19.23 -15.75
C LEU A 303 -12.98 20.16 -16.92
N HIS A 304 -12.22 20.06 -18.02
CA HIS A 304 -12.50 20.83 -19.22
C HIS A 304 -13.91 20.56 -19.76
N LEU A 305 -14.29 19.29 -19.92
CA LEU A 305 -15.60 18.92 -20.46
C LEU A 305 -16.75 19.31 -19.52
N VAL A 306 -16.58 19.11 -18.21
CA VAL A 306 -17.56 19.54 -17.20
C VAL A 306 -17.73 21.07 -17.22
N LEU A 307 -16.64 21.83 -17.15
CA LEU A 307 -16.71 23.29 -17.14
C LEU A 307 -17.28 23.83 -18.45
N ARG A 308 -16.90 23.28 -19.61
CA ARG A 308 -17.49 23.64 -20.91
C ARG A 308 -18.99 23.37 -20.98
N ALA A 309 -19.45 22.25 -20.41
CA ALA A 309 -20.86 21.86 -20.44
C ALA A 309 -21.74 22.74 -19.51
N PHE A 310 -21.21 23.17 -18.36
CA PHE A 310 -22.03 23.79 -17.31
C PHE A 310 -21.72 25.27 -17.02
N LYS A 311 -20.48 25.74 -17.25
CA LYS A 311 -20.05 27.11 -16.92
C LYS A 311 -20.06 28.01 -18.17
N LYS A 312 -20.90 29.04 -18.17
CA LYS A 312 -21.10 29.96 -19.31
C LYS A 312 -19.89 30.82 -19.64
N ASP A 313 -19.14 31.25 -18.63
CA ASP A 313 -17.98 32.15 -18.72
C ASP A 313 -16.64 31.39 -18.77
N TYR A 314 -16.66 30.09 -19.08
CA TYR A 314 -15.46 29.28 -19.17
C TYR A 314 -14.67 29.57 -20.46
N ASN A 315 -13.49 30.20 -20.32
CA ASN A 315 -12.63 30.57 -21.45
C ASN A 315 -11.21 29.97 -21.38
N TRP A 316 -10.94 29.05 -20.43
CA TRP A 316 -9.60 28.49 -20.19
C TRP A 316 -9.27 27.25 -21.03
N GLY A 317 -10.14 26.87 -21.97
CA GLY A 317 -10.06 25.60 -22.68
C GLY A 317 -8.71 25.34 -23.36
N ASP A 318 -8.17 26.33 -24.07
CA ASP A 318 -6.91 26.16 -24.78
C ASP A 318 -5.71 26.05 -23.83
N SER A 319 -5.73 26.78 -22.71
CA SER A 319 -4.71 26.66 -21.68
C SER A 319 -4.76 25.26 -21.06
N VAL A 320 -5.94 24.80 -20.62
CA VAL A 320 -6.13 23.46 -20.05
C VAL A 320 -5.60 22.39 -21.00
N ALA A 321 -5.95 22.49 -22.28
CA ALA A 321 -5.49 21.55 -23.28
C ALA A 321 -3.97 21.55 -23.49
N ARG A 322 -3.33 22.72 -23.45
CA ARG A 322 -1.87 22.83 -23.57
C ARG A 322 -1.14 22.18 -22.41
N ALA A 323 -1.56 22.39 -21.15
CA ALA A 323 -0.87 21.70 -20.06
C ALA A 323 -1.22 20.22 -20.01
N ALA A 324 -2.46 19.83 -20.32
CA ALA A 324 -2.81 18.41 -20.39
C ALA A 324 -1.96 17.67 -21.43
N TYR A 325 -1.69 18.30 -22.58
CA TYR A 325 -0.74 17.80 -23.58
C TYR A 325 0.71 17.73 -23.06
N GLY A 326 1.18 18.76 -22.35
CA GLY A 326 2.53 18.77 -21.75
C GLY A 326 2.72 17.69 -20.67
N ILE A 327 1.71 17.49 -19.82
CA ILE A 327 1.71 16.43 -18.81
C ILE A 327 1.68 15.06 -19.47
N LEU A 328 0.90 14.88 -20.54
CA LEU A 328 0.89 13.65 -21.32
C LEU A 328 2.27 13.36 -21.95
N ALA A 329 2.99 14.39 -22.40
CA ALA A 329 4.36 14.24 -22.91
C ALA A 329 5.33 13.78 -21.81
N PHE A 330 5.19 14.29 -20.58
CA PHE A 330 5.93 13.74 -19.44
C PHE A 330 5.50 12.28 -19.15
N ALA A 331 4.20 11.98 -19.19
CA ALA A 331 3.65 10.66 -18.92
C ALA A 331 4.20 9.60 -19.89
N VAL A 332 4.29 9.88 -21.19
CA VAL A 332 4.83 8.92 -22.16
C VAL A 332 6.31 8.66 -21.93
N ILE A 333 7.10 9.67 -21.59
CA ILE A 333 8.55 9.53 -21.32
C ILE A 333 8.75 8.70 -20.05
N ALA A 334 8.07 9.08 -18.96
CA ALA A 334 8.19 8.39 -17.68
C ALA A 334 7.72 6.94 -17.77
N SER A 335 6.59 6.69 -18.45
CA SER A 335 6.07 5.33 -18.65
C SER A 335 6.98 4.51 -19.57
N PHE A 336 7.53 5.10 -20.64
CA PHE A 336 8.45 4.38 -21.53
C PHE A 336 9.75 3.98 -20.82
N ILE A 337 10.40 4.94 -20.14
CA ILE A 337 11.60 4.66 -19.35
C ILE A 337 11.29 3.62 -18.27
N GLY A 338 10.16 3.76 -17.58
CA GLY A 338 9.67 2.77 -16.62
C GLY A 338 9.55 1.39 -17.23
N THR A 339 8.83 1.22 -18.33
CA THR A 339 8.65 -0.07 -19.02
C THR A 339 9.99 -0.68 -19.46
N MET A 340 10.92 0.12 -19.99
CA MET A 340 12.25 -0.38 -20.38
C MET A 340 13.08 -0.84 -19.17
N LEU A 341 13.12 -0.05 -18.09
CA LEU A 341 13.78 -0.45 -16.84
C LEU A 341 13.14 -1.70 -16.23
N GLY A 342 11.82 -1.85 -16.38
CA GLY A 342 11.08 -3.04 -15.93
C GLY A 342 11.50 -4.29 -16.69
N GLY A 343 11.71 -4.19 -18.00
CA GLY A 343 12.24 -5.30 -18.80
C GLY A 343 13.66 -5.69 -18.39
N ILE A 344 14.54 -4.72 -18.09
CA ILE A 344 15.89 -5.02 -17.59
C ILE A 344 15.82 -5.72 -16.22
N TRP A 345 14.93 -5.26 -15.34
CA TRP A 345 14.71 -5.90 -14.05
C TRP A 345 14.17 -7.33 -14.17
N ALA A 346 13.24 -7.55 -15.10
CA ALA A 346 12.69 -8.88 -15.41
C ALA A 346 13.79 -9.82 -15.93
N ASP A 347 14.70 -9.33 -16.77
CA ASP A 347 15.84 -10.11 -17.26
C ASP A 347 16.76 -10.56 -16.12
N GLN A 348 17.07 -9.65 -15.20
CA GLN A 348 17.89 -9.97 -14.02
C GLN A 348 17.20 -10.94 -13.05
N SER A 349 15.88 -10.88 -12.95
CA SER A 349 15.11 -11.66 -11.96
C SER A 349 14.71 -13.04 -12.49
N TRP A 350 14.41 -13.14 -13.79
CA TRP A 350 13.80 -14.32 -14.41
C TRP A 350 14.48 -14.78 -15.70
N GLY A 351 15.59 -14.15 -16.10
CA GLY A 351 16.38 -14.54 -17.27
C GLY A 351 15.74 -14.19 -18.61
N ARG A 352 14.75 -13.28 -18.64
CA ARG A 352 14.16 -12.75 -19.88
C ARG A 352 13.71 -11.29 -19.74
N PHE A 353 14.00 -10.49 -20.77
CA PHE A 353 13.58 -9.09 -20.84
C PHE A 353 12.06 -8.89 -20.95
N TRP A 354 11.35 -9.82 -21.60
CA TRP A 354 9.91 -9.71 -21.84
C TRP A 354 9.28 -11.10 -22.04
N GLY A 355 8.01 -11.25 -21.71
CA GLY A 355 7.28 -12.52 -21.83
C GLY A 355 5.76 -12.38 -21.92
N TRP A 356 5.25 -11.20 -22.28
CA TRP A 356 3.85 -10.94 -22.59
C TRP A 356 2.87 -11.26 -21.47
N ASP A 357 3.31 -11.18 -20.20
CA ASP A 357 2.39 -11.33 -19.08
C ASP A 357 1.44 -10.13 -18.97
N PRO A 358 0.29 -10.25 -18.28
CA PRO A 358 -0.69 -9.17 -18.23
C PRO A 358 -0.15 -7.83 -17.75
N LYS A 359 0.85 -7.79 -16.86
CA LYS A 359 1.44 -6.53 -16.39
C LYS A 359 2.37 -5.91 -17.41
N GLU A 360 3.21 -6.72 -18.05
CA GLU A 360 4.05 -6.29 -19.16
C GLU A 360 3.17 -5.70 -20.29
N ASN A 361 2.07 -6.38 -20.63
CA ASN A 361 1.09 -5.89 -21.62
C ASN A 361 0.40 -4.59 -21.17
N GLY A 362 0.03 -4.48 -19.89
CA GLY A 362 -0.51 -3.25 -19.34
C GLY A 362 0.47 -2.07 -19.45
N ALA A 363 1.74 -2.30 -19.12
CA ALA A 363 2.78 -1.28 -19.16
C ALA A 363 3.00 -0.73 -20.58
N ILE A 364 3.06 -1.60 -21.60
CA ILE A 364 3.17 -1.15 -22.99
C ILE A 364 1.89 -0.48 -23.50
N LEU A 365 0.70 -0.92 -23.05
CA LEU A 365 -0.57 -0.30 -23.40
C LEU A 365 -0.64 1.17 -22.96
N ILE A 366 -0.14 1.50 -21.77
CA ILE A 366 -0.06 2.89 -21.29
C ILE A 366 0.84 3.72 -22.21
N VAL A 367 2.04 3.22 -22.53
CA VAL A 367 3.00 3.91 -23.40
C VAL A 367 2.38 4.19 -24.78
N LEU A 368 1.81 3.16 -25.40
CA LEU A 368 1.18 3.25 -26.71
C LEU A 368 -0.02 4.20 -26.69
N TRP A 369 -0.84 4.16 -25.65
CA TRP A 369 -1.98 5.06 -25.53
C TRP A 369 -1.54 6.52 -25.40
N CYS A 370 -0.53 6.80 -24.58
CA CYS A 370 0.01 8.15 -24.45
C CYS A 370 0.60 8.65 -25.78
N ALA A 371 1.39 7.82 -26.46
CA ALA A 371 1.96 8.14 -27.76
C ALA A 371 0.88 8.39 -28.82
N LEU A 372 -0.16 7.56 -28.85
CA LEU A 372 -1.32 7.70 -29.73
C LEU A 372 -2.01 9.04 -29.51
N CYS A 373 -2.25 9.44 -28.26
CA CYS A 373 -2.89 10.71 -27.94
C CYS A 373 -2.06 11.90 -28.44
N LEU A 374 -0.74 11.88 -28.21
CA LEU A 374 0.17 12.93 -28.67
C LEU A 374 0.20 13.02 -30.20
N HIS A 375 0.30 11.86 -30.87
CA HIS A 375 0.35 11.77 -32.32
C HIS A 375 -0.96 12.20 -32.97
N ALA A 376 -2.10 11.76 -32.44
CA ALA A 376 -3.41 12.14 -32.95
C ALA A 376 -3.65 13.66 -32.87
N ARG A 377 -3.16 14.31 -31.80
CA ARG A 377 -3.26 15.77 -31.67
C ARG A 377 -2.28 16.49 -32.60
N TRP A 378 -1.04 16.01 -32.68
CA TRP A 378 0.00 16.63 -33.50
C TRP A 378 -0.30 16.51 -35.00
N GLY A 379 -0.76 15.34 -35.45
CA GLY A 379 -1.20 15.08 -36.82
C GLY A 379 -2.56 15.67 -37.18
N GLY A 380 -3.21 16.40 -36.27
CA GLY A 380 -4.48 17.09 -36.53
C GLY A 380 -5.71 16.19 -36.63
N LEU A 381 -5.60 14.89 -36.34
CA LEU A 381 -6.70 13.92 -36.33
C LEU A 381 -7.74 14.25 -35.27
N VAL A 382 -7.28 14.74 -34.11
CA VAL A 382 -8.16 15.24 -33.05
C VAL A 382 -7.89 16.71 -32.75
N ARG A 383 -8.99 17.45 -32.55
CA ARG A 383 -8.98 18.80 -32.00
C ARG A 383 -8.92 18.74 -30.47
N ARG A 384 -9.05 19.90 -29.82
CA ARG A 384 -9.02 20.04 -28.36
C ARG A 384 -9.94 19.06 -27.63
N GLU A 385 -11.21 19.02 -28.02
CA GLU A 385 -12.23 18.20 -27.37
C GLU A 385 -11.94 16.71 -27.50
N GLY A 386 -11.50 16.28 -28.69
CA GLY A 386 -11.09 14.89 -28.95
C GLY A 386 -9.86 14.50 -28.13
N LEU A 387 -8.88 15.40 -27.99
CA LEU A 387 -7.74 15.16 -27.10
C LEU A 387 -8.22 14.97 -25.65
N MET A 388 -9.10 15.84 -25.13
CA MET A 388 -9.58 15.70 -23.74
C MET A 388 -10.28 14.37 -23.50
N GLN A 389 -11.09 13.89 -24.45
CA GLN A 389 -11.74 12.58 -24.37
C GLN A 389 -10.73 11.43 -24.37
N LEU A 390 -9.70 11.48 -25.23
CA LEU A 390 -8.63 10.49 -25.26
C LEU A 390 -7.82 10.45 -23.96
N LEU A 391 -7.59 11.60 -23.32
CA LEU A 391 -6.91 11.68 -22.03
C LEU A 391 -7.75 11.05 -20.92
N ILE A 392 -9.06 11.29 -20.88
CA ILE A 392 -9.97 10.64 -19.92
C ILE A 392 -9.96 9.13 -20.14
N PHE A 393 -9.95 8.65 -21.38
CA PHE A 393 -9.81 7.22 -21.65
C PHE A 393 -8.45 6.67 -21.21
N GLY A 394 -7.39 7.49 -21.27
CA GLY A 394 -6.08 7.16 -20.72
C GLY A 394 -6.10 6.83 -19.23
N ASN A 395 -7.02 7.41 -18.45
CA ASN A 395 -7.24 7.02 -17.06
C ASN A 395 -7.76 5.58 -16.94
N ILE A 396 -8.66 5.16 -17.83
CA ILE A 396 -9.17 3.78 -17.89
C ILE A 396 -8.01 2.82 -18.20
N VAL A 397 -7.22 3.13 -19.22
CA VAL A 397 -6.04 2.34 -19.61
C VAL A 397 -5.06 2.19 -18.45
N THR A 398 -4.74 3.30 -17.78
CA THR A 398 -3.79 3.30 -16.65
C THR A 398 -4.36 2.53 -15.47
N ALA A 399 -5.61 2.75 -15.08
CA ALA A 399 -6.23 2.05 -13.96
C ALA A 399 -6.36 0.55 -14.21
N TRP A 400 -6.70 0.15 -15.44
CA TRP A 400 -6.76 -1.26 -15.80
C TRP A 400 -5.38 -1.92 -15.79
N SER A 401 -4.35 -1.26 -16.31
CA SER A 401 -2.97 -1.76 -16.23
C SER A 401 -2.48 -1.87 -14.78
N TRP A 402 -2.76 -0.87 -13.95
CA TRP A 402 -2.26 -0.79 -12.57
C TRP A 402 -2.99 -1.75 -11.63
N PHE A 403 -4.33 -1.80 -11.70
CA PHE A 403 -5.17 -2.61 -10.82
C PHE A 403 -5.73 -3.86 -11.51
N GLY A 404 -6.31 -3.70 -12.70
CA GLY A 404 -7.01 -4.75 -13.44
C GLY A 404 -6.15 -5.97 -13.81
N THR A 405 -4.87 -5.78 -14.08
CA THR A 405 -3.95 -6.89 -14.37
C THR A 405 -3.76 -7.83 -13.17
N ASN A 406 -3.85 -7.32 -11.93
CA ASN A 406 -3.78 -8.15 -10.72
C ASN A 406 -5.04 -9.03 -10.55
N LEU A 407 -6.19 -8.58 -11.06
CA LEU A 407 -7.46 -9.30 -10.97
C LEU A 407 -7.50 -10.57 -11.83
N LEU A 408 -6.63 -10.68 -12.82
CA LEU A 408 -6.60 -11.87 -13.68
C LEU A 408 -6.06 -13.10 -12.94
N GLY A 409 -5.36 -12.93 -11.81
CA GLY A 409 -4.83 -14.05 -11.02
C GLY A 409 -3.73 -14.86 -11.71
N VAL A 410 -3.34 -14.47 -12.93
CA VAL A 410 -2.29 -15.11 -13.75
C VAL A 410 -1.09 -14.19 -13.91
N GLY A 411 0.09 -14.80 -13.97
CA GLY A 411 1.37 -14.11 -14.16
C GLY A 411 2.17 -13.95 -12.88
N LEU A 412 3.48 -13.75 -13.03
CA LEU A 412 4.47 -13.68 -11.93
C LEU A 412 4.31 -12.45 -11.02
N HIS A 413 3.35 -11.58 -11.34
CA HIS A 413 3.15 -10.27 -10.72
C HIS A 413 1.78 -10.06 -10.05
N SER A 414 0.99 -11.10 -9.78
CA SER A 414 -0.30 -10.91 -9.11
C SER A 414 -0.10 -10.58 -7.63
N TYR A 415 -0.24 -9.30 -7.24
CA TYR A 415 0.06 -8.82 -5.87
C TYR A 415 -1.14 -8.73 -4.91
N GLY A 416 -2.26 -9.41 -5.22
CA GLY A 416 -3.46 -9.42 -4.38
C GLY A 416 -4.42 -8.28 -4.74
N PHE A 417 -5.62 -8.65 -5.22
CA PHE A 417 -6.73 -7.73 -5.46
C PHE A 417 -8.03 -8.51 -5.22
N THR A 418 -8.95 -7.94 -4.44
CA THR A 418 -10.19 -8.59 -3.97
C THR A 418 -11.34 -8.39 -4.95
N GLU A 419 -12.43 -9.14 -4.78
CA GLU A 419 -13.69 -8.91 -5.52
C GLU A 419 -14.20 -7.47 -5.37
N THR A 420 -13.99 -6.85 -4.20
CA THR A 420 -14.31 -5.45 -3.93
C THR A 420 -13.55 -4.50 -4.86
N GLY A 421 -12.28 -4.77 -5.12
CA GLY A 421 -11.48 -3.96 -6.04
C GLY A 421 -12.00 -4.02 -7.48
N ALA A 422 -12.43 -5.20 -7.94
CA ALA A 422 -13.05 -5.37 -9.26
C ALA A 422 -14.33 -4.55 -9.40
N PHE A 423 -15.16 -4.53 -8.36
CA PHE A 423 -16.38 -3.72 -8.32
C PHE A 423 -16.07 -2.24 -8.57
N TRP A 424 -15.15 -1.67 -7.78
CA TRP A 424 -14.79 -0.25 -7.89
C TRP A 424 -14.18 0.09 -9.25
N LEU A 425 -13.33 -0.78 -9.80
CA LEU A 425 -12.71 -0.53 -11.10
C LEU A 425 -13.74 -0.58 -12.25
N TYR A 426 -14.47 -1.69 -12.38
CA TYR A 426 -15.29 -1.96 -13.56
C TYR A 426 -16.69 -1.36 -13.50
N TYR A 427 -17.30 -1.25 -12.32
CA TYR A 427 -18.68 -0.78 -12.18
C TYR A 427 -18.80 0.67 -11.71
N VAL A 428 -17.72 1.25 -11.17
CA VAL A 428 -17.72 2.65 -10.71
C VAL A 428 -16.76 3.50 -11.54
N PHE A 429 -15.48 3.18 -11.52
CA PHE A 429 -14.45 4.01 -12.13
C PHE A 429 -14.58 4.07 -13.65
N CYS A 430 -14.54 2.92 -14.35
CA CYS A 430 -14.62 2.91 -15.82
C CYS A 430 -15.91 3.56 -16.35
N PRO A 431 -17.12 3.25 -15.83
CA PRO A 431 -18.35 3.92 -16.26
C PRO A 431 -18.34 5.43 -15.98
N SER A 432 -17.76 5.88 -14.86
CA SER A 432 -17.63 7.31 -14.58
C SER A 432 -16.77 8.04 -15.62
N GLN A 433 -15.67 7.42 -16.07
CA GLN A 433 -14.80 7.98 -17.10
C GLN A 433 -15.52 8.02 -18.46
N LEU A 434 -16.28 6.98 -18.81
CA LEU A 434 -17.09 6.95 -20.04
C LEU A 434 -18.19 8.02 -20.02
N ALA A 435 -18.85 8.22 -18.88
CA ALA A 435 -19.83 9.31 -18.71
C ALA A 435 -19.19 10.69 -18.88
N LEU A 436 -17.98 10.90 -18.35
CA LEU A 436 -17.21 12.14 -18.55
C LEU A 436 -16.83 12.36 -20.02
N ILE A 437 -16.46 11.30 -20.75
CA ILE A 437 -16.18 11.36 -22.18
C ILE A 437 -17.44 11.80 -22.97
N ALA A 438 -18.60 11.25 -22.61
CA ALA A 438 -19.87 11.56 -23.29
C ALA A 438 -20.26 13.04 -23.17
N LEU A 439 -19.80 13.76 -22.13
CA LEU A 439 -19.99 15.22 -22.02
C LEU A 439 -19.37 15.99 -23.19
N GLY A 440 -18.35 15.42 -23.86
CA GLY A 440 -17.73 16.02 -25.04
C GLY A 440 -18.68 16.20 -26.22
N TRP A 441 -19.76 15.43 -26.27
CA TRP A 441 -20.80 15.50 -27.31
C TRP A 441 -21.88 16.56 -27.02
N LEU A 442 -21.89 17.15 -25.82
CA LEU A 442 -22.81 18.23 -25.50
C LEU A 442 -22.44 19.53 -26.24
N PRO A 443 -23.43 20.37 -26.59
CA PRO A 443 -23.19 21.70 -27.14
C PRO A 443 -22.32 22.54 -26.21
N ASP A 444 -21.43 23.34 -26.80
CA ASP A 444 -20.60 24.27 -26.03
C ASP A 444 -21.43 25.44 -25.50
N ARG A 445 -21.81 25.37 -24.21
CA ARG A 445 -22.58 26.45 -23.56
C ARG A 445 -21.76 27.71 -23.33
N SER A 446 -20.43 27.64 -23.35
CA SER A 446 -19.59 28.84 -23.26
C SER A 446 -19.69 29.70 -24.53
N LYS A 447 -19.95 29.07 -25.69
CA LYS A 447 -20.11 29.77 -26.97
C LYS A 447 -21.51 30.31 -27.22
N SER A 448 -22.54 29.80 -26.55
CA SER A 448 -23.91 30.30 -26.75
C SER A 448 -24.14 31.68 -26.12
N ALA A 449 -23.44 32.00 -25.04
CA ALA A 449 -23.51 33.31 -24.39
C ALA A 449 -22.91 34.45 -25.23
N LEU A 450 -21.87 34.16 -26.03
CA LEU A 450 -21.20 35.12 -26.91
C LEU A 450 -22.03 35.51 -28.15
N LYS A 451 -23.13 34.81 -28.45
CA LYS A 451 -24.05 35.16 -29.55
C LYS A 451 -25.26 35.98 -29.10
N THR A 452 -25.43 36.15 -27.78
CA THR A 452 -26.58 36.85 -27.17
C THR A 452 -26.20 38.14 -26.47
N ALA A 453 -24.93 38.54 -26.54
CA ALA A 453 -24.39 39.83 -26.11
C ALA A 453 -23.81 40.53 -27.35
#